data_AF-A0A838JV50-F1
#
_entry.id   AF-A0A838JV50-F1
#
_cell.length_a   1.000
_cell.length_b   1.000
_cell.length_c   1.000
_cell.angle_alpha   90.00
_cell.angle_beta   90.00
_cell.angle_gamma   90.00
#
_symmetry.space_group_name_H-M   'P 1'
#
loop_
_entity.id
_entity.type
_entity.pdbx_description
1 polymer ?
#
loop_
_entity_poly.entity_id
_entity_poly.type
_entity_poly.pdbx_seq_one_letter_code
_entity_poly.pdbx_strand_id
1 'polypeptide(L)' 'MKKLLRRLVLLGALAGAVYAARSYLQRHSPGKETVQIVFDDGSTRSLASNTTEGNEFIDTAQKIVDIGL' A
#
# COMPACT_ATOMS: atom_id res chain seq x y z
N MET A 1 -27.96 -33.81 -0.98
CA MET A 1 -27.62 -32.51 -1.63
C MET A 1 -27.35 -31.36 -0.65
N LYS A 2 -28.15 -31.14 0.41
CA LYS A 2 -27.94 -30.03 1.38
C LYS A 2 -26.55 -29.97 2.06
N LYS A 3 -25.90 -31.12 2.35
CA LYS A 3 -24.56 -31.19 2.96
C LYS A 3 -23.43 -30.69 2.04
N LEU A 4 -23.55 -30.92 0.73
CA LEU A 4 -22.56 -30.50 -0.26
C LEU A 4 -22.61 -28.98 -0.47
N LEU A 5 -23.82 -28.41 -0.58
CA LEU A 5 -24.01 -26.97 -0.68
C LEU A 5 -23.43 -26.23 0.53
N ARG A 6 -23.68 -26.75 1.75
CA ARG A 6 -23.16 -26.17 2.99
C ARG A 6 -21.62 -26.18 3.06
N ARG A 7 -20.98 -27.22 2.53
CA ARG A 7 -19.51 -27.29 2.43
C ARG A 7 -18.94 -26.30 1.41
N LEU A 8 -19.61 -26.13 0.27
CA LEU A 8 -19.25 -25.12 -0.73
C LEU A 8 -19.33 -23.70 -0.18
N VAL A 9 -20.40 -23.39 0.56
CA VAL A 9 -20.54 -22.07 1.22
C VAL A 9 -19.46 -21.85 2.28
N LEU A 10 -19.14 -22.88 3.09
CA LEU A 10 -18.06 -22.79 4.09
C LEU A 10 -16.69 -22.57 3.43
N LEU A 11 -16.41 -23.23 2.31
CA LEU A 11 -15.17 -23.04 1.55
C LEU A 11 -15.09 -21.62 0.96
N GLY A 12 -16.18 -21.10 0.42
CA GLY A 12 -16.25 -19.72 -0.06
C GLY A 12 -16.04 -18.70 1.05
N ALA A 13 -16.66 -18.90 2.21
CA ALA A 13 -16.48 -18.04 3.38
C ALA A 13 -15.03 -18.07 3.90
N LEU A 14 -14.40 -19.25 3.92
CA LEU A 14 -13.00 -19.39 4.33
C LEU A 14 -12.05 -18.68 3.37
N ALA A 15 -12.25 -18.84 2.06
CA ALA A 15 -11.47 -18.16 1.04
C ALA A 15 -11.64 -16.63 1.12
N GLY A 16 -12.88 -16.15 1.33
CA GLY A 16 -13.17 -14.74 1.56
C GLY A 16 -12.52 -14.18 2.82
N ALA A 17 -12.53 -14.94 3.92
CA ALA A 17 -11.88 -14.55 5.17
C ALA A 17 -10.34 -14.48 5.01
N VAL A 18 -9.73 -15.44 4.32
CA VAL A 18 -8.29 -15.42 4.02
C VAL A 18 -7.94 -14.24 3.11
N TYR A 19 -8.77 -13.95 2.09
CA TYR A 19 -8.56 -12.80 1.21
C TYR A 19 -8.69 -11.47 1.95
N ALA A 20 -9.72 -11.33 2.80
CA ALA A 20 -9.92 -10.14 3.62
C ALA A 20 -8.78 -9.94 4.62
N ALA A 21 -8.34 -11.00 5.30
CA ALA A 21 -7.18 -10.96 6.20
C ALA A 21 -5.89 -10.60 5.45
N ARG A 22 -5.66 -11.17 4.26
CA ARG A 22 -4.52 -10.83 3.40
C ARG A 22 -4.57 -9.38 2.93
N SER A 23 -5.74 -8.90 2.50
CA SER A 23 -5.91 -7.51 2.08
C SER A 23 -5.74 -6.53 3.25
N TYR A 24 -6.22 -6.89 4.43
CA TYR A 24 -6.01 -6.12 5.65
C TYR A 24 -4.52 -6.05 6.03
N LEU A 25 -3.82 -7.19 6.01
CA LEU A 25 -2.37 -7.27 6.24
C LEU A 25 -1.54 -6.63 5.13
N GLN A 26 -2.05 -6.50 3.89
CA GLN A 26 -1.40 -5.77 2.81
C GLN A 26 -1.64 -4.25 2.91
N ARG A 27 -2.84 -3.82 3.32
CA ARG A 27 -3.10 -2.41 3.68
C ARG A 27 -2.32 -1.97 4.92
N HIS A 28 -2.07 -2.91 5.83
CA HIS A 28 -1.27 -2.71 7.04
C HIS A 28 0.17 -3.18 6.88
N SER A 29 0.54 -3.69 5.70
CA SER A 29 1.94 -3.72 5.33
C SER A 29 2.27 -2.25 5.21
N PRO A 30 3.26 -1.74 5.97
CA PRO A 30 3.82 -0.44 5.67
C PRO A 30 4.51 -0.65 4.33
N GLY A 31 3.74 -0.68 3.24
CA GLY A 31 4.24 -0.56 1.90
C GLY A 31 4.99 0.74 1.98
N LYS A 32 6.32 0.63 2.14
CA LYS A 32 7.20 1.73 2.49
C LYS A 32 6.75 2.85 1.59
N GLU A 33 6.09 3.84 2.16
CA GLU A 33 5.59 4.95 1.38
C GLU A 33 6.85 5.48 0.70
N THR A 34 6.92 5.28 -0.61
CA THR A 34 8.18 5.44 -1.35
C THR A 34 7.91 6.52 -2.36
N VAL A 35 8.58 7.64 -2.17
CA VAL A 35 8.64 8.69 -3.15
C VAL A 35 9.53 8.19 -4.27
N GLN A 36 8.97 8.05 -5.46
CA GLN A 36 9.75 7.72 -6.66
C GLN A 36 10.02 9.01 -7.44
N ILE A 37 11.31 9.33 -7.59
CA ILE A 37 11.78 10.47 -8.37
C ILE A 37 12.30 9.92 -9.69
N VAL A 38 11.72 10.36 -10.80
CA VAL A 38 12.16 10.02 -12.16
C VAL A 38 12.86 11.25 -12.74
N PHE A 39 14.09 11.06 -13.20
CA PHE A 39 14.90 12.12 -13.80
C PHE A 39 14.78 12.10 -15.33
N ASP A 40 15.09 13.23 -15.97
CA ASP A 40 14.98 13.39 -17.44
C ASP A 40 15.93 12.46 -18.22
N ASP A 41 16.97 11.93 -17.56
CA ASP A 41 17.87 10.91 -18.11
C ASP A 41 17.26 9.48 -18.07
N GLY A 42 16.03 9.35 -17.59
CA GLY A 42 15.32 8.08 -17.44
C GLY A 42 15.72 7.28 -16.20
N SER A 43 16.61 7.81 -15.36
CA SER A 43 16.97 7.17 -14.10
C SER A 43 15.88 7.39 -13.05
N THR A 44 15.76 6.41 -12.14
CA THR A 44 14.75 6.44 -11.09
C THR A 44 15.41 6.26 -9.73
N ARG A 45 15.04 7.11 -8.76
CA ARG A 45 15.42 6.95 -7.36
C ARG A 45 14.18 6.81 -6.49
N SER A 46 14.21 5.83 -5.60
CA SER A 46 13.15 5.64 -4.61
C SER A 46 13.66 6.07 -3.24
N LEU A 47 12.99 7.07 -2.64
CA LEU A 47 13.20 7.47 -1.25
C LEU A 47 12.09 6.87 -0.42
N ALA A 48 12.44 6.09 0.60
CA ALA A 48 11.45 5.53 1.50
C ALA A 48 11.13 6.55 2.61
N SER A 49 9.86 6.75 2.93
CA SER A 49 9.39 7.66 4.00
C SER A 49 9.89 7.28 5.39
N ASN A 50 10.47 6.08 5.55
CA ASN A 50 11.11 5.68 6.79
C ASN A 50 12.60 6.07 6.87
N THR A 51 13.13 6.81 5.89
CA THR A 51 14.47 7.42 5.94
C THR A 51 14.36 8.93 6.13
N THR A 52 15.42 9.54 6.65
CA THR A 52 15.50 10.99 6.86
C THR A 52 15.22 11.74 5.56
N GLU A 53 15.81 11.29 4.46
CA GLU A 53 15.69 11.91 3.14
C GLU A 53 14.26 11.83 2.60
N GLY A 54 13.56 10.71 2.83
CA GLY A 54 12.15 10.58 2.44
C GLY A 54 11.24 11.52 3.24
N ASN A 55 11.49 11.67 4.54
CA ASN A 55 10.73 12.59 5.39
C ASN A 55 10.97 14.06 5.03
N GLU A 56 12.21 14.46 4.78
CA GLU A 56 12.53 15.84 4.36
C GLU A 56 11.89 16.20 3.01
N PHE A 57 11.88 15.23 2.07
CA PHE A 57 11.20 15.41 0.79
C PHE A 57 9.70 15.64 0.98
N ILE A 58 9.04 14.81 1.80
CA ILE A 58 7.59 14.93 2.07
C ILE A 58 7.26 16.24 2.79
N ASP A 59 8.05 16.64 3.79
CA ASP A 59 7.86 17.89 4.52
C ASP A 59 7.99 19.11 3.59
N THR A 60 8.97 19.08 2.69
CA THR A 60 9.15 20.15 1.70
C THR A 60 8.01 20.19 0.70
N ALA A 61 7.59 19.03 0.18
CA ALA A 61 6.46 18.94 -0.75
C ALA A 61 5.15 19.43 -0.09
N GLN A 62 4.90 19.06 1.17
CA GLN A 62 3.76 19.52 1.94
C GLN A 62 3.78 21.04 2.12
N LYS A 63 4.93 21.61 2.48
CA LYS A 63 5.09 23.06 2.60
C LYS A 63 4.80 23.80 1.30
N ILE A 64 5.18 23.26 0.15
CA ILE A 64 4.88 23.85 -1.17
C ILE A 64 3.37 23.86 -1.44
N VAL A 65 2.67 22.78 -1.10
CA VAL A 65 1.21 22.71 -1.23
C VAL A 65 0.53 23.71 -0.29
N ASP A 66 1.00 23.81 0.95
CA ASP A 66 0.42 24.69 1.98
C ASP A 66 0.57 26.18 1.63
N ILE A 67 1.65 26.57 0.94
CA ILE A 67 1.82 27.93 0.42
C ILE A 67 0.98 28.21 -0.85
N GLY A 68 0.25 27.21 -1.36
CA GLY A 68 -0.75 27.37 -2.40
C GLY A 68 -0.20 27.63 -3.80
N LEU A 69 1.00 27.10 -4.10
CA LEU A 69 1.59 27.10 -5.44
C LEU A 69 0.90 26.08 -6.35
#